data_AF-A0A7S3TV33-F1
#
_entry.id   AF-A0A7S3TV33-F1
#
_cell.length_a   1.000
_cell.length_b   1.000
_cell.length_c   1.000
_cell.angle_alpha   90.00
_cell.angle_beta   90.00
_cell.angle_gamma   90.00
#
_symmetry.space_group_name_H-M   'P 1'
#
loop_
_entity.id
_entity.type
_entity.pdbx_description
1 polymer ?
#
loop_
_entity_poly.entity_id
_entity_poly.type
_entity_poly.pdbx_seq_one_letter_code
_entity_poly.pdbx_strand_id
1 'polypeptide(L)'
;EGEGGGGGGGGRVAAKYLNSRESDVFKKSELLYALPVARSAARRADAVVLVEGYMDAIALHAAGVENVVACLGTAISEAQLEMAARLSPSRVVLLSLDADEAGRAAVRRLAQRGTLQRLDARGATTRVASLPAGCKDPDEAVRAYGRAAYEASLSCAEDWLLFLGRE
;
A
#
# COMPACT_ATOMS: atom_id res chain seq x y z
N GLU A 1 -18.59 32.15 -39.86
CA GLU A 1 -17.58 31.84 -38.83
C GLU A 1 -18.34 31.58 -37.55
N GLY A 2 -18.21 30.36 -37.03
CA GLY A 2 -18.99 29.89 -35.89
C GLY A 2 -18.24 30.03 -34.58
N GLU A 3 -19.02 30.08 -33.50
CA GLU A 3 -18.71 29.63 -32.13
C GLU A 3 -20.05 29.85 -31.37
N GLY A 4 -20.81 28.83 -30.96
CA GLY A 4 -20.43 27.78 -30.00
C GLY A 4 -20.51 28.39 -28.60
N GLY A 5 -21.59 28.32 -27.82
CA GLY A 5 -22.46 27.19 -27.57
C GLY A 5 -21.98 26.41 -26.34
N GLY A 6 -22.66 26.58 -25.20
CA GLY A 6 -22.76 25.52 -24.18
C GLY A 6 -22.02 25.76 -22.87
N GLY A 7 -22.79 26.09 -21.83
CA GLY A 7 -22.34 26.13 -20.45
C GLY A 7 -22.14 24.74 -19.82
N GLY A 8 -21.81 24.75 -18.52
CA GLY A 8 -21.85 23.53 -17.70
C GLY A 8 -20.79 23.51 -16.62
N GLY A 9 -21.00 24.26 -15.54
CA GLY A 9 -20.23 24.12 -14.30
C GLY A 9 -20.44 22.73 -13.70
N GLY A 10 -19.48 21.84 -13.94
CA GLY A 10 -19.31 20.60 -13.19
C GLY A 10 -18.03 20.71 -12.40
N GLY A 11 -18.14 20.92 -11.09
CA GLY A 11 -17.02 20.92 -10.16
C GLY A 11 -16.26 19.61 -10.25
N ARG A 12 -15.21 19.57 -11.06
CA ARG A 12 -14.23 18.50 -11.03
C ARG A 12 -13.62 18.54 -9.64
N VAL A 13 -13.92 17.53 -8.83
CA VAL A 13 -13.14 17.22 -7.64
C VAL A 13 -11.70 17.06 -8.12
N ALA A 14 -10.90 18.10 -7.93
CA ALA A 14 -9.48 18.05 -8.25
C ALA A 14 -8.90 16.90 -7.43
N ALA A 15 -8.30 15.92 -8.09
CA ALA A 15 -7.59 14.86 -7.41
C ALA A 15 -6.68 15.52 -6.37
N LYS A 16 -6.84 15.17 -5.09
CA LYS A 16 -6.13 15.79 -3.96
C LYS A 16 -4.61 15.80 -4.20
N TYR A 17 -4.14 14.85 -5.02
CA TYR A 17 -2.77 14.78 -5.51
C TYR A 17 -2.70 14.32 -6.98
N LEU A 18 -1.79 14.94 -7.75
CA LEU A 18 -1.54 14.61 -9.15
C LEU A 18 -0.15 13.95 -9.27
N ASN A 19 -0.10 12.63 -9.43
CA ASN A 19 1.14 11.94 -9.79
C ASN A 19 1.51 12.26 -11.24
N SER A 20 2.81 12.25 -11.57
CA SER A 20 3.30 12.34 -12.96
C SER A 20 2.50 11.42 -13.90
N ARG A 21 2.28 11.86 -15.14
CA ARG A 21 1.57 11.04 -16.15
C ARG A 21 2.38 9.78 -16.46
N GLU A 22 1.69 8.68 -16.78
CA GLU A 22 2.34 7.46 -17.28
C GLU A 22 3.19 7.80 -18.52
N SER A 23 4.36 7.20 -18.63
CA SER A 23 5.22 7.27 -19.81
C SER A 23 6.05 5.99 -19.92
N ASP A 24 6.73 5.78 -21.05
CA ASP A 24 7.57 4.60 -21.24
C ASP A 24 8.66 4.46 -20.16
N VAL A 25 9.09 5.57 -19.58
CA VAL A 25 10.08 5.64 -18.49
C VAL A 25 9.45 5.78 -17.09
N PHE A 26 8.14 5.95 -17.00
CA PHE A 26 7.41 6.12 -15.73
C PHE A 26 6.14 5.29 -15.75
N LYS A 27 6.26 4.04 -15.28
CA LYS A 27 5.15 3.12 -15.11
C LYS A 27 4.78 3.03 -13.64
N LYS A 28 3.66 3.63 -13.23
CA LYS A 28 3.28 3.66 -11.79
C LYS A 28 3.10 2.26 -11.20
N SER A 29 2.62 1.32 -12.02
CA SER A 29 2.48 -0.09 -11.68
C SER A 29 3.81 -0.81 -11.43
N GLU A 30 4.95 -0.22 -11.78
CA GLU A 30 6.29 -0.79 -11.61
C GLU A 30 7.16 0.10 -10.72
N LEU A 31 6.54 1.00 -9.95
CA LEU A 31 7.22 1.91 -9.03
C LEU A 31 6.59 1.85 -7.63
N LEU A 32 7.44 1.99 -6.63
CA LEU A 32 7.06 2.12 -5.23
C LEU A 32 7.73 3.37 -4.65
N TYR A 33 6.95 4.22 -4.01
CA TYR A 33 7.47 5.31 -3.22
C TYR A 33 8.30 4.77 -2.05
N ALA A 34 9.34 5.51 -1.65
CA ALA A 34 10.26 5.18 -0.56
C ALA A 34 11.08 3.87 -0.70
N LEU A 35 11.00 3.16 -1.83
CA LEU A 35 11.74 1.88 -1.99
C LEU A 35 13.24 1.98 -1.69
N PRO A 36 14.01 2.96 -2.22
CA PRO A 36 15.44 3.03 -1.95
C PRO A 36 15.78 3.23 -0.47
N VAL A 37 15.01 4.08 0.23
CA VAL A 37 15.25 4.40 1.65
C VAL A 37 14.76 3.28 2.57
N ALA A 38 13.70 2.56 2.19
CA ALA A 38 13.16 1.45 2.97
C ALA A 38 14.02 0.18 2.91
N ARG A 39 14.87 0.01 1.89
CA ARG A 39 15.62 -1.23 1.62
C ARG A 39 16.40 -1.75 2.82
N SER A 40 17.19 -0.89 3.47
CA SER A 40 18.05 -1.30 4.59
C SER A 40 17.22 -1.70 5.80
N ALA A 41 16.14 -0.96 6.09
CA ALA A 41 15.23 -1.25 7.18
C ALA A 41 14.43 -2.54 6.92
N ALA A 42 13.92 -2.74 5.70
CA ALA A 42 13.20 -3.94 5.30
C ALA A 42 14.07 -5.20 5.39
N ARG A 43 15.36 -5.10 5.04
CA ARG A 43 16.30 -6.20 5.23
C ARG A 43 16.55 -6.52 6.70
N ARG A 44 16.67 -5.52 7.57
CA ARG A 44 16.88 -5.72 9.02
C ARG A 44 15.63 -6.27 9.72
N ALA A 45 14.46 -5.77 9.35
CA ALA A 45 13.16 -6.22 9.88
C ALA A 45 12.72 -7.55 9.27
N ASP A 46 13.36 -7.98 8.18
CA ASP A 46 13.00 -9.15 7.37
C ASP A 46 11.54 -9.13 6.87
N ALA A 47 11.00 -7.93 6.69
CA ALA A 47 9.67 -7.68 6.17
C ALA A 47 9.60 -6.26 5.60
N VAL A 48 8.75 -6.07 4.58
CA VAL A 48 8.40 -4.75 4.06
C VAL A 48 6.93 -4.46 4.34
N VAL A 49 6.62 -3.23 4.71
CA VAL A 49 5.25 -2.73 4.85
C VAL A 49 4.87 -2.00 3.57
N LEU A 50 3.77 -2.38 2.94
CA LEU A 50 3.20 -1.71 1.77
C LEU A 50 1.91 -0.99 2.18
N VAL A 51 1.89 0.32 2.00
CA VAL A 51 0.73 1.20 2.26
C VAL A 51 0.17 1.78 0.95
N GLU A 52 -1.07 2.27 0.99
CA GLU A 52 -1.75 2.80 -0.20
C GLU A 52 -1.21 4.17 -0.63
N GLY A 53 -1.04 5.09 0.33
CA GLY A 53 -0.64 6.46 0.10
C GLY A 53 0.82 6.74 0.43
N TYR A 54 1.47 7.58 -0.37
CA TYR A 54 2.81 8.07 -0.03
C TYR A 54 2.82 8.98 1.21
N MET A 55 1.68 9.58 1.56
CA MET A 55 1.53 10.32 2.82
C MET A 55 1.61 9.40 4.04
N ASP A 56 1.02 8.20 3.96
CA ASP A 56 1.17 7.16 5.00
C ASP A 56 2.63 6.75 5.15
N ALA A 57 3.33 6.53 4.02
CA ALA A 57 4.75 6.23 4.07
C ALA A 57 5.55 7.38 4.71
N ILE A 58 5.29 8.63 4.36
CA ILE A 58 5.96 9.79 4.99
C ILE A 58 5.69 9.81 6.51
N ALA A 59 4.45 9.65 6.93
CA ALA A 59 4.06 9.66 8.34
C ALA A 59 4.73 8.53 9.13
N LEU A 60 4.74 7.33 8.57
CA LEU A 60 5.35 6.16 9.19
C LEU A 60 6.88 6.28 9.29
N HIS A 61 7.54 6.75 8.22
CA HIS A 61 8.97 7.04 8.26
C HIS A 61 9.28 8.13 9.29
N ALA A 62 8.48 9.19 9.38
CA ALA A 62 8.63 10.25 10.39
C ALA A 62 8.45 9.73 11.83
N ALA A 63 7.64 8.69 12.02
CA ALA A 63 7.46 8.00 13.28
C ALA A 63 8.53 6.91 13.56
N GLY A 64 9.46 6.67 12.63
CA GLY A 64 10.55 5.70 12.76
C GLY A 64 10.22 4.28 12.30
N VAL A 65 9.11 4.08 11.60
CA VAL A 65 8.77 2.82 10.90
C VAL A 65 9.35 2.90 9.49
N GLU A 66 10.60 2.49 9.35
CA GLU A 66 11.42 2.79 8.16
C GLU A 66 11.31 1.74 7.04
N ASN A 67 10.75 0.56 7.29
CA ASN A 67 10.62 -0.51 6.30
C ASN A 67 9.35 -0.38 5.43
N VAL A 68 8.91 0.85 5.17
CA VAL A 68 7.63 1.16 4.53
C VAL A 68 7.84 1.66 3.10
N VAL A 69 7.03 1.13 2.17
CA VAL A 69 6.90 1.59 0.78
C VAL A 69 5.43 1.89 0.47
N ALA A 70 5.16 2.76 -0.51
CA ALA A 70 3.79 3.06 -0.91
C ALA A 70 3.55 2.89 -2.41
N CYS A 71 2.31 2.52 -2.76
CA CYS A 71 1.83 2.57 -4.14
C CYS A 71 1.69 4.02 -4.64
N LEU A 72 1.73 4.20 -5.95
CA LEU A 72 1.63 5.52 -6.60
C LEU A 72 0.23 5.77 -7.21
N GLY A 73 -0.82 5.58 -6.41
CA GLY A 73 -2.20 5.95 -6.75
C GLY A 73 -2.89 5.05 -7.80
N THR A 74 -2.41 3.83 -7.98
CA THR A 74 -3.02 2.80 -8.82
C THR A 74 -3.45 1.61 -7.96
N ALA A 75 -4.28 0.72 -8.51
CA ALA A 75 -4.43 -0.62 -7.93
C ALA A 75 -3.04 -1.26 -7.72
N ILE A 76 -2.85 -1.91 -6.56
CA ILE A 76 -1.64 -2.66 -6.24
C ILE A 76 -1.39 -3.68 -7.37
N SER A 77 -0.19 -3.64 -7.96
CA SER A 77 0.18 -4.54 -9.05
C SER A 77 1.00 -5.74 -8.55
N GLU A 78 1.04 -6.81 -9.33
CA GLU A 78 1.95 -7.94 -9.06
C GLU A 78 3.42 -7.50 -9.09
N ALA A 79 3.80 -6.61 -10.02
CA ALA A 79 5.17 -6.10 -10.11
C ALA A 79 5.58 -5.31 -8.86
N GLN A 80 4.67 -4.51 -8.30
CA GLN A 80 4.89 -3.81 -7.03
C GLN A 80 5.10 -4.77 -5.87
N LEU A 81 4.23 -5.76 -5.72
CA LEU A 81 4.37 -6.75 -4.65
C LEU A 81 5.65 -7.57 -4.78
N GLU A 82 6.01 -7.96 -6.00
CA GLU A 82 7.23 -8.72 -6.29
C GLU A 82 8.49 -7.86 -6.05
N MET A 83 8.45 -6.56 -6.36
CA MET A 83 9.51 -5.61 -5.96
C MET A 83 9.64 -5.47 -4.45
N ALA A 84 8.51 -5.33 -3.74
CA ALA A 84 8.48 -5.21 -2.29
C ALA A 84 9.04 -6.49 -1.64
N ALA A 85 8.57 -7.67 -2.05
CA ALA A 85 9.02 -8.95 -1.53
C ALA A 85 10.54 -9.16 -1.66
N ARG A 86 11.19 -8.60 -2.69
CA ARG A 86 12.65 -8.69 -2.84
C ARG A 86 13.46 -7.85 -1.85
N LEU A 87 12.83 -6.98 -1.06
CA LEU A 87 13.52 -6.13 -0.09
C LEU A 87 13.93 -6.88 1.18
N SER A 88 13.26 -7.99 1.51
CA SER A 88 13.56 -8.83 2.68
C SER A 88 14.01 -10.24 2.27
N PRO A 89 14.98 -10.85 2.99
CA PRO A 89 15.38 -12.24 2.78
C PRO A 89 14.22 -13.26 2.80
N SER A 90 13.32 -13.14 3.77
CA SER A 90 12.15 -14.03 3.92
C SER A 90 10.98 -13.66 3.00
N ARG A 91 11.13 -12.62 2.17
CA ARG A 91 10.14 -12.19 1.18
C ARG A 91 8.75 -11.91 1.76
N VAL A 92 8.70 -11.43 3.00
CA VAL A 92 7.46 -11.06 3.69
C VAL A 92 7.02 -9.66 3.30
N VAL A 93 5.78 -9.55 2.81
CA VAL A 93 5.09 -8.28 2.52
C VAL A 93 3.90 -8.14 3.45
N LEU A 94 3.89 -7.06 4.24
CA LEU A 94 2.79 -6.67 5.13
C LEU A 94 1.96 -5.59 4.44
N LEU A 95 0.74 -5.91 4.04
CA LEU A 95 -0.23 -4.94 3.53
C LEU A 95 -0.84 -4.20 4.72
N SER A 96 -0.57 -2.90 4.82
CA SER A 96 -1.20 -2.00 5.79
C SER A 96 -2.03 -0.98 5.01
N LEU A 97 -3.25 -1.37 4.67
CA LEU A 97 -4.16 -0.61 3.83
C LEU A 97 -5.15 0.20 4.66
N ASP A 98 -5.91 1.07 4.01
CA ASP A 98 -6.99 1.82 4.65
C ASP A 98 -8.02 0.85 5.25
N ALA A 99 -8.50 1.14 6.46
CA ALA A 99 -9.45 0.33 7.21
C ALA A 99 -10.90 0.55 6.73
N ASP A 100 -11.10 0.49 5.42
CA ASP A 100 -12.39 0.63 4.75
C ASP A 100 -12.65 -0.53 3.76
N GLU A 101 -13.81 -0.49 3.09
CA GLU A 101 -14.15 -1.52 2.10
C GLU A 101 -13.22 -1.45 0.87
N ALA A 102 -12.65 -0.30 0.54
CA ALA A 102 -11.75 -0.18 -0.61
C ALA A 102 -10.43 -0.93 -0.34
N GLY A 103 -9.85 -0.79 0.86
CA GLY A 103 -8.67 -1.54 1.29
C GLY A 103 -8.91 -3.05 1.29
N ARG A 104 -10.04 -3.51 1.87
CA ARG A 104 -10.42 -4.94 1.83
C ARG A 104 -10.67 -5.43 0.40
N ALA A 105 -11.35 -4.65 -0.43
CA ALA A 105 -11.60 -4.97 -1.83
C ALA A 105 -10.29 -5.05 -2.65
N ALA A 106 -9.26 -4.27 -2.30
CA ALA A 106 -7.95 -4.37 -2.93
C ALA A 106 -7.31 -5.74 -2.69
N VAL A 107 -7.32 -6.25 -1.45
CA VAL A 107 -6.84 -7.61 -1.13
C VAL A 107 -7.65 -8.67 -1.87
N ARG A 108 -8.99 -8.54 -1.86
CA ARG A 108 -9.90 -9.47 -2.56
C ARG A 108 -9.59 -9.52 -4.07
N ARG A 109 -9.34 -8.36 -4.69
CA ARG A 109 -8.99 -8.26 -6.12
C ARG A 109 -7.63 -8.90 -6.42
N LEU A 110 -6.63 -8.75 -5.54
CA LEU A 110 -5.34 -9.42 -5.68
C LEU A 110 -5.50 -10.96 -5.64
N ALA A 111 -6.30 -11.46 -4.71
CA ALA A 111 -6.62 -12.89 -4.60
C ALA A 111 -7.39 -13.41 -5.83
N GLN A 112 -8.43 -12.70 -6.28
CA GLN A 112 -9.23 -13.09 -7.44
C GLN A 112 -8.43 -13.12 -8.74
N ARG A 113 -7.42 -12.25 -8.88
CA ARG A 113 -6.51 -12.22 -10.04
C ARG A 113 -5.39 -13.26 -9.97
N GLY A 114 -5.37 -14.09 -8.94
CA GLY A 114 -4.31 -15.08 -8.72
C GLY A 114 -2.97 -14.47 -8.27
N THR A 115 -2.93 -13.16 -7.97
CA THR A 115 -1.67 -12.46 -7.69
C THR A 115 -1.04 -12.94 -6.40
N LEU A 116 -1.83 -13.08 -5.33
CA LEU A 116 -1.32 -13.55 -4.03
C LEU A 116 -0.85 -15.00 -4.13
N GLN A 117 -1.60 -15.85 -4.82
CA GLN A 117 -1.25 -17.25 -5.06
C GLN A 117 0.04 -17.41 -5.86
N ARG A 118 0.27 -16.56 -6.87
CA ARG A 118 1.53 -16.56 -7.63
C ARG A 118 2.72 -16.09 -6.80
N LEU A 119 2.51 -15.16 -5.87
CA LEU A 119 3.56 -14.74 -4.93
C LEU A 119 3.90 -15.85 -3.94
N ASP A 120 2.88 -16.50 -3.37
CA ASP A 120 3.06 -17.63 -2.47
C ASP A 120 3.82 -18.77 -3.16
N ALA A 121 3.45 -19.10 -4.41
CA ALA A 121 4.15 -20.10 -5.22
C ALA A 121 5.63 -19.73 -5.53
N ARG A 122 5.98 -18.44 -5.44
CA ARG A 122 7.36 -17.93 -5.59
C ARG A 122 8.07 -17.76 -4.23
N GLY A 123 7.49 -18.28 -3.15
CA GLY A 123 8.05 -18.22 -1.81
C GLY A 123 8.02 -16.84 -1.17
N ALA A 124 7.19 -15.92 -1.67
CA ALA A 124 6.86 -14.71 -0.92
C ALA A 124 5.69 -15.01 0.03
N THR A 125 5.57 -14.23 1.10
CA THR A 125 4.44 -14.35 2.04
C THR A 125 3.76 -13.01 2.15
N THR A 126 2.47 -12.97 1.86
CA THR A 126 1.67 -11.74 2.00
C THR A 126 0.79 -11.83 3.23
N ARG A 127 0.91 -10.85 4.12
CA ARG A 127 0.07 -10.73 5.32
C ARG A 127 -0.65 -9.40 5.32
N VAL A 128 -1.79 -9.31 6.00
CA VAL A 128 -2.59 -8.09 6.08
C VAL A 128 -2.65 -7.63 7.54
N ALA A 129 -2.21 -6.41 7.79
CA ALA A 129 -2.25 -5.79 9.11
C ALA A 129 -3.59 -5.07 9.30
N SER A 130 -4.28 -5.37 10.40
CA SER A 130 -5.45 -4.59 10.81
C SER A 130 -5.00 -3.39 11.64
N LEU A 131 -5.47 -2.20 11.26
CA LEU A 131 -5.19 -0.98 12.00
C LEU A 131 -5.91 -0.97 13.37
N PRO A 132 -5.42 -0.21 14.36
CA PRO A 132 -6.13 0.00 15.61
C PRO A 132 -7.58 0.47 15.38
N ALA A 133 -8.47 0.07 16.28
CA ALA A 133 -9.89 0.40 16.15
C ALA A 133 -10.11 1.93 16.08
N GLY A 134 -10.92 2.34 15.11
CA GLY A 134 -11.25 3.75 14.87
C GLY A 134 -10.27 4.51 13.97
N CYS A 135 -9.12 3.92 13.61
CA CYS A 135 -8.21 4.51 12.62
C CYS A 135 -8.67 4.17 11.20
N LYS A 136 -8.62 5.17 10.31
CA LYS A 136 -8.98 5.01 8.91
C LYS A 136 -7.80 4.58 8.06
N ASP A 137 -6.62 5.10 8.36
CA ASP A 137 -5.41 4.92 7.56
C ASP A 137 -4.16 4.77 8.46
N PRO A 138 -3.03 4.30 7.90
CA PRO A 138 -1.81 4.15 8.67
C PRO A 138 -1.25 5.46 9.24
N ASP A 139 -1.44 6.60 8.56
CA ASP A 139 -1.09 7.94 9.08
C ASP A 139 -1.83 8.24 10.40
N GLU A 140 -3.16 8.08 10.42
CA GLU A 140 -3.99 8.27 11.60
C GLU A 140 -3.59 7.28 12.71
N ALA A 141 -3.35 6.02 12.37
CA ALA A 141 -2.94 4.99 13.32
C ALA A 141 -1.64 5.35 14.06
N VAL A 142 -0.59 5.72 13.32
CA VAL A 142 0.70 6.03 13.93
C VAL A 142 0.68 7.35 14.69
N ARG A 143 -0.11 8.33 14.25
CA ARG A 143 -0.28 9.61 14.96
C ARG A 143 -1.06 9.48 16.25
N ALA A 144 -2.14 8.70 16.25
CA ALA A 144 -3.02 8.55 17.40
C ALA A 144 -2.45 7.62 18.48
N TYR A 145 -1.82 6.51 18.07
CA TYR A 145 -1.39 5.46 18.99
C TYR A 145 0.14 5.32 19.10
N GLY A 146 0.90 6.04 18.27
CA GLY A 146 2.35 5.99 18.25
C GLY A 146 2.92 4.75 17.57
N ARG A 147 4.25 4.77 17.38
CA ARG A 147 5.01 3.73 16.69
C ARG A 147 4.78 2.33 17.27
N ALA A 148 4.90 2.17 18.59
CA ALA A 148 4.88 0.85 19.23
C ALA A 148 3.54 0.13 19.03
N ALA A 149 2.43 0.86 19.11
CA ALA A 149 1.10 0.31 18.86
C ALA A 149 0.91 -0.07 17.39
N TYR A 150 1.41 0.77 16.47
CA TYR A 150 1.38 0.44 15.05
C TYR A 150 2.22 -0.80 14.70
N GLU A 151 3.43 -0.93 15.27
CA GLU A 151 4.27 -2.12 15.11
C GLU A 151 3.63 -3.39 15.71
N ALA A 152 2.83 -3.25 16.78
CA ALA A 152 2.04 -4.35 17.32
C ALA A 152 0.95 -4.82 16.32
N SER A 153 0.27 -3.90 15.65
CA SER A 153 -0.65 -4.23 14.54
C SER A 153 0.04 -4.98 13.40
N LEU A 154 1.25 -4.56 13.02
CA LEU A 154 2.06 -5.26 12.01
C LEU A 154 2.47 -6.67 12.46
N SER A 155 2.82 -6.84 13.72
CA SER A 155 3.22 -8.13 14.30
C SER A 155 2.05 -9.12 14.35
N CYS A 156 0.84 -8.60 14.54
CA CYS A 156 -0.41 -9.36 14.51
C CYS A 156 -1.02 -9.50 13.11
N ALA A 157 -0.34 -9.01 12.05
CA ALA A 157 -0.81 -9.15 10.68
C ALA A 157 -1.08 -10.62 10.35
N GLU A 158 -2.17 -10.92 9.68
CA GLU A 158 -2.59 -12.30 9.42
C GLU A 158 -2.32 -12.70 7.98
N ASP A 159 -2.33 -14.00 7.71
CA ASP A 159 -2.28 -14.49 6.33
C ASP A 159 -3.44 -13.92 5.51
N TRP A 160 -3.19 -13.56 4.25
CA TRP A 160 -4.18 -12.92 3.39
C TRP A 160 -5.46 -13.76 3.21
N LEU A 161 -5.35 -15.10 3.24
CA LEU A 161 -6.50 -15.99 3.11
C LEU A 161 -7.37 -15.92 4.37
N LEU A 162 -6.75 -15.91 5.55
CA LEU A 162 -7.45 -15.76 6.82
C LEU A 162 -8.12 -14.39 6.92
N PHE A 163 -7.45 -13.33 6.48
CA PHE A 163 -8.01 -11.98 6.44
C PHE A 163 -9.30 -11.92 5.61
N LEU A 164 -9.30 -12.53 4.43
CA LEU A 164 -10.47 -12.54 3.56
C LEU A 164 -11.61 -13.42 4.11
N GLY A 165 -11.28 -14.45 4.89
CA GLY A 165 -12.23 -15.38 5.51
C GLY A 165 -12.99 -14.83 6.72
N ARG A 166 -12.66 -13.63 7.21
CA ARG A 166 -13.44 -12.94 8.24
C ARG A 166 -14.71 -12.37 7.60
N GLU A 167 -15.85 -12.99 7.84
CA GLU A 167 -17.17 -12.46 7.42
C GLU A 167 -17.57 -11.24 8.25
#